data_AF-A0A1D6DSZ3-F1
#
_entry.id   AF-A0A1D6DSZ3-F1
#
_cell.length_a   1.000
_cell.length_b   1.000
_cell.length_c   1.000
_cell.angle_alpha   90.00
_cell.angle_beta   90.00
_cell.angle_gamma   90.00
#
_symmetry.space_group_name_H-M   'P 1'
#
loop_
_entity.id
_entity.type
_entity.pdbx_description
1 polymer ?
#
loop_
_entity_poly.entity_id
_entity_poly.type
_entity_poly.pdbx_seq_one_letter_code
_entity_poly.pdbx_strand_id
1 'polypeptide(L)'
;MYGRRASQLLKEIDSSEAGQLVPFNSDVFDQVIRECNEHNSQFQSLIRYNRAEVIQSFRWKIGPVLPHDIQEKLHFSEKEYFKNHSAAIKSYISEMDIDLTVDMVPPKDPYIQVRVLEDIGEVSLGDHSVSLTKNSLHFLRRTDAEQFISQDGALPSFSPAMLPDALFATMKRRVLYQGAS
;
A
#
# COMPACT_ATOMS: atom_id res chain seq x y z
N MET A 1 -32.17 0.32 -12.91
CA MET A 1 -32.00 0.97 -14.22
C MET A 1 -32.02 2.48 -13.96
N TYR A 2 -30.88 3.14 -14.11
CA TYR A 2 -30.74 4.58 -13.95
C TYR A 2 -31.49 5.36 -15.04
N GLY A 3 -31.83 6.61 -14.77
CA GLY A 3 -32.38 7.51 -15.80
C GLY A 3 -33.83 7.24 -16.21
N ARG A 4 -34.58 6.41 -15.45
CA ARG A 4 -36.00 6.14 -15.73
C ARG A 4 -36.85 7.42 -15.73
N ARG A 5 -36.65 8.28 -14.73
CA ARG A 5 -37.36 9.56 -14.59
C ARG A 5 -36.97 10.55 -15.71
N ALA A 6 -35.70 10.59 -16.08
CA ALA A 6 -35.25 11.41 -17.22
C ALA A 6 -35.86 10.93 -18.55
N SER A 7 -35.95 9.61 -18.76
CA SER A 7 -36.62 9.03 -19.92
C SER A 7 -38.12 9.32 -19.93
N GLN A 8 -38.77 9.38 -18.76
CA GLN A 8 -40.18 9.76 -18.66
C GLN A 8 -40.41 11.19 -19.16
N LEU A 9 -39.58 12.16 -18.76
CA LEU A 9 -39.68 13.56 -19.23
C LEU A 9 -39.59 13.67 -20.75
N LEU A 10 -38.67 12.93 -21.38
CA LEU A 10 -38.53 12.91 -22.84
C LEU A 10 -39.77 12.32 -23.53
N LYS A 11 -40.36 11.26 -22.95
CA LYS A 11 -41.57 10.64 -23.47
C LYS A 11 -42.79 11.55 -23.33
N GLU A 12 -42.89 12.31 -22.23
CA GLU A 12 -43.95 13.29 -22.03
C GLU A 12 -43.90 14.38 -23.11
N ILE A 13 -42.70 14.84 -23.49
CA ILE A 13 -42.50 15.81 -24.58
C ILE A 13 -42.87 15.21 -25.94
N ASP A 14 -42.41 13.98 -26.22
CA ASP A 14 -42.66 13.29 -27.50
C ASP A 14 -44.15 12.94 -27.71
N SER A 15 -44.88 12.70 -26.61
CA SER A 15 -46.32 12.41 -26.66
C SER A 15 -47.22 13.62 -26.94
N SER A 16 -46.67 14.83 -27.05
CA SER A 16 -47.42 16.07 -27.31
C SER A 16 -47.78 16.23 -28.79
N GLU A 17 -48.97 16.77 -29.09
CA GLU A 17 -49.37 17.09 -30.46
C GLU A 17 -48.48 18.18 -31.08
N ALA A 18 -48.26 18.09 -32.40
CA ALA A 18 -47.40 19.02 -33.12
C ALA A 18 -47.91 20.46 -33.01
N GLY A 19 -47.12 21.33 -32.36
CA GLY A 19 -47.48 22.73 -32.12
C GLY A 19 -48.13 23.01 -30.76
N GLN A 20 -48.36 22.00 -29.92
CA GLN A 20 -48.87 22.15 -28.57
C GLN A 20 -47.76 21.95 -27.53
N LEU A 21 -47.71 22.84 -26.52
CA LEU A 21 -46.78 22.73 -25.39
C LEU A 21 -47.43 21.98 -24.24
N VAL A 22 -46.75 20.95 -23.73
CA VAL A 22 -47.10 20.30 -22.46
C VAL A 22 -46.63 21.14 -21.27
N PRO A 23 -47.41 21.20 -20.16
CA PRO A 23 -46.96 21.82 -18.93
C PRO A 23 -45.65 21.20 -18.42
N PHE A 24 -44.68 22.04 -18.04
CA PHE A 24 -43.40 21.57 -17.54
C PHE A 24 -43.54 20.87 -16.19
N ASN A 25 -43.07 19.63 -16.09
CA ASN A 25 -43.11 18.84 -14.88
C ASN A 25 -41.89 19.13 -13.98
N SER A 26 -41.97 20.25 -13.24
CA SER A 26 -40.90 20.69 -12.33
C SER A 26 -40.55 19.63 -11.27
N ASP A 27 -41.53 18.90 -10.75
CA ASP A 27 -41.31 17.91 -9.70
C ASP A 27 -40.44 16.75 -10.18
N VAL A 28 -40.74 16.19 -11.36
CA VAL A 28 -39.96 15.10 -11.95
C VAL A 28 -38.58 15.60 -12.38
N PHE A 29 -38.48 16.83 -12.89
CA PHE A 29 -37.20 17.46 -13.22
C PHE A 29 -36.30 17.60 -11.99
N ASP A 30 -36.82 18.14 -10.88
CA ASP A 30 -36.10 18.28 -9.63
C ASP A 30 -35.72 16.92 -9.04
N GLN A 31 -36.56 15.89 -9.19
CA GLN A 31 -36.22 14.52 -8.80
C GLN A 31 -35.03 13.98 -9.59
N VAL A 32 -34.97 14.22 -10.91
CA VAL A 32 -33.83 13.81 -11.75
C VAL A 32 -32.56 14.52 -11.31
N ILE A 33 -32.62 15.83 -11.02
CA ILE A 33 -31.46 16.58 -10.52
C ILE A 33 -30.96 16.00 -9.19
N ARG A 34 -31.88 15.74 -8.25
CA ARG A 34 -31.52 15.11 -6.96
C ARG A 34 -30.84 13.76 -7.15
N GLU A 35 -31.41 12.90 -7.99
CA GLU A 35 -30.87 11.58 -8.30
C GLU A 35 -29.46 11.67 -8.92
N CYS A 36 -29.23 12.59 -9.87
CA CYS A 36 -27.91 12.83 -10.46
C CYS A 36 -26.88 13.30 -9.43
N ASN A 37 -27.27 14.24 -8.56
CA ASN A 37 -26.37 14.77 -7.52
C ASN A 37 -26.03 13.72 -6.47
N GLU A 38 -27.00 12.90 -6.08
CA GLU A 38 -26.80 11.79 -5.15
C GLU A 38 -25.83 10.77 -5.74
N HIS A 39 -26.05 10.31 -6.97
CA HIS A 39 -25.15 9.36 -7.63
C HIS A 39 -23.74 9.92 -7.81
N ASN A 40 -23.61 11.19 -8.19
CA ASN A 40 -22.30 11.84 -8.29
C ASN A 40 -21.60 11.87 -6.92
N SER A 41 -22.31 12.20 -5.85
CA SER A 41 -21.76 12.22 -4.49
C SER A 41 -21.31 10.83 -4.04
N GLN A 42 -22.14 9.81 -4.28
CA GLN A 42 -21.81 8.41 -3.98
C GLN A 42 -20.59 7.94 -4.77
N PHE A 43 -20.53 8.22 -6.07
CA PHE A 43 -19.41 7.85 -6.94
C PHE A 43 -18.10 8.49 -6.48
N GLN A 44 -18.12 9.79 -6.15
CA GLN A 44 -16.95 10.46 -5.60
C GLN A 44 -16.51 9.86 -4.26
N SER A 45 -17.46 9.51 -3.39
CA SER A 45 -17.16 8.84 -2.12
C SER A 45 -16.47 7.49 -2.34
N LEU A 46 -16.99 6.68 -3.27
CA LEU A 46 -16.43 5.38 -3.63
C LEU A 46 -15.01 5.50 -4.19
N ILE A 47 -14.76 6.47 -5.09
CA ILE A 47 -13.42 6.73 -5.60
C ILE A 47 -12.47 7.14 -4.47
N ARG A 48 -12.89 8.07 -3.61
CA ARG A 48 -12.07 8.51 -2.47
C ARG A 48 -11.74 7.35 -1.54
N TYR A 49 -12.71 6.49 -1.25
CA TYR A 49 -12.54 5.30 -0.43
C TYR A 49 -11.53 4.31 -1.05
N ASN A 50 -11.73 3.91 -2.30
CA ASN A 50 -10.83 2.99 -3.00
C ASN A 50 -9.39 3.54 -3.06
N ARG A 51 -9.24 4.84 -3.35
CA ARG A 51 -7.93 5.48 -3.33
C ARG A 51 -7.30 5.50 -1.93
N ALA A 52 -8.08 5.74 -0.88
CA ALA A 52 -7.60 5.70 0.49
C ALA A 52 -7.08 4.31 0.88
N GLU A 53 -7.76 3.22 0.49
CA GLU A 53 -7.29 1.85 0.74
C GLU A 53 -5.93 1.59 0.09
N VAL A 54 -5.74 2.03 -1.16
CA VAL A 54 -4.45 1.91 -1.85
C VAL A 54 -3.37 2.71 -1.12
N ILE A 55 -3.67 3.94 -0.69
CA ILE A 55 -2.74 4.80 0.05
C ILE A 55 -2.35 4.19 1.40
N GLN A 56 -3.30 3.61 2.12
CA GLN A 56 -3.03 2.90 3.37
C GLN A 56 -2.09 1.71 3.14
N SER A 57 -2.28 0.97 2.03
CA SER A 57 -1.42 -0.16 1.69
C SER A 57 0.05 0.24 1.49
N PHE A 58 0.33 1.47 1.04
CA PHE A 58 1.71 1.94 0.90
C PHE A 58 2.44 2.03 2.23
N ARG A 59 1.74 2.35 3.32
CA ARG A 59 2.37 2.40 4.65
C ARG A 59 2.90 1.03 5.07
N TRP A 60 2.21 -0.04 4.70
CA TRP A 60 2.60 -1.41 5.04
C TRP A 60 3.60 -2.02 4.04
N LYS A 61 3.61 -1.56 2.79
CA LYS A 61 4.51 -2.09 1.74
C LYS A 61 5.83 -1.34 1.59
N ILE A 62 5.79 -0.02 1.77
CA ILE A 62 6.93 0.87 1.52
C ILE A 62 7.43 1.48 2.84
N GLY A 63 6.52 1.71 3.79
CA GLY A 63 6.84 2.29 5.09
C GLY A 63 6.43 3.76 5.21
N PRO A 64 7.01 4.50 6.17
CA PRO A 64 6.57 5.85 6.54
C PRO A 64 6.93 6.94 5.51
N VAL A 65 7.86 6.66 4.59
CA VAL A 65 8.35 7.63 3.59
C VAL A 65 8.03 7.12 2.19
N LEU A 66 7.25 7.89 1.43
CA LEU A 66 6.89 7.54 0.06
C LEU A 66 7.96 8.01 -0.94
N PRO A 67 8.33 7.20 -1.95
CA PRO A 67 9.16 7.61 -3.09
C PRO A 67 8.55 8.79 -3.86
N HIS A 68 9.42 9.59 -4.50
CA HIS A 68 9.01 10.80 -5.23
C HIS A 68 7.99 10.51 -6.34
N ASP A 69 8.19 9.44 -7.11
CA ASP A 69 7.32 9.02 -8.21
C ASP A 69 5.86 8.76 -7.78
N ILE A 70 5.67 8.33 -6.53
CA ILE A 70 4.34 8.10 -5.96
C ILE A 70 3.78 9.41 -5.41
N GLN A 71 4.62 10.24 -4.79
CA GLN A 71 4.20 11.54 -4.28
C GLN A 71 3.71 12.47 -5.40
N GLU A 72 4.27 12.43 -6.60
CA GLU A 72 3.77 13.25 -7.72
C GLU A 72 2.35 12.85 -8.17
N LYS A 73 1.99 11.57 -8.04
CA LYS A 73 0.69 11.02 -8.45
C LYS A 73 -0.43 11.26 -7.42
N LEU A 74 -0.08 11.70 -6.22
CA LEU A 74 -1.02 11.93 -5.12
C LEU A 74 -1.52 13.37 -5.11
N HIS A 75 -2.82 13.54 -4.90
CA HIS A 75 -3.41 14.86 -4.67
C HIS A 75 -2.97 15.43 -3.30
N PHE A 76 -3.02 16.76 -3.14
CA PHE A 76 -2.64 17.42 -1.87
C PHE A 76 -3.33 16.82 -0.64
N SER A 77 -4.65 16.65 -0.72
CA SER A 77 -5.45 16.06 0.38
C SER A 77 -5.04 14.62 0.71
N GLU A 78 -4.55 13.88 -0.27
CA GLU A 78 -4.12 12.49 -0.10
C GLU A 78 -2.75 12.39 0.57
N LYS A 79 -1.86 13.35 0.27
CA LYS A 79 -0.58 13.49 0.97
C LYS A 79 -0.80 13.79 2.45
N GLU A 80 -1.70 14.72 2.73
CA GLU A 80 -2.09 15.05 4.10
C GLU A 80 -2.73 13.86 4.81
N TYR A 81 -3.63 13.14 4.13
CA TYR A 81 -4.23 11.91 4.64
C TYR A 81 -3.16 10.86 4.99
N PHE A 82 -2.20 10.61 4.10
CA PHE A 82 -1.13 9.65 4.35
C PHE A 82 -0.26 10.04 5.54
N LYS A 83 0.04 11.34 5.70
CA LYS A 83 0.79 11.86 6.85
C LYS A 83 0.04 11.64 8.16
N ASN A 84 -1.25 11.94 8.20
CA ASN A 84 -2.09 11.77 9.38
C ASN A 84 -2.27 10.29 9.74
N HIS A 85 -2.52 9.44 8.74
CA HIS A 85 -2.58 7.99 8.91
C HIS A 85 -1.26 7.40 9.42
N SER A 86 -0.14 7.86 8.85
CA SER A 86 1.21 7.49 9.27
C SER A 86 1.53 7.89 10.71
N ALA A 87 1.04 9.05 11.15
CA ALA A 87 1.17 9.52 12.52
C ALA A 87 0.29 8.72 13.50
N ALA A 88 -0.94 8.40 13.11
CA ALA A 88 -1.85 7.59 13.90
C ALA A 88 -1.28 6.18 14.16
N ILE A 89 -0.75 5.52 13.12
CA ILE A 89 -0.07 4.23 13.26
C ILE A 89 1.13 4.33 14.21
N LYS A 90 1.95 5.38 14.05
CA LYS A 90 3.11 5.59 14.92
C LYS A 90 2.69 5.76 16.39
N SER A 91 1.61 6.51 16.63
CA SER A 91 1.05 6.69 17.98
C SER A 91 0.60 5.36 18.57
N TYR A 92 -0.10 4.54 17.77
CA TYR A 92 -0.58 3.24 18.22
C TYR A 92 0.56 2.26 18.53
N ILE A 93 1.58 2.19 17.67
CA ILE A 93 2.80 1.39 17.89
C ILE A 93 3.48 1.80 19.20
N SER A 94 3.60 3.11 19.44
CA SER A 94 4.20 3.64 20.67
C SER A 94 3.39 3.34 21.93
N GLU A 95 2.07 3.25 21.83
CA GLU A 95 1.18 2.97 22.96
C GLU A 95 1.15 1.48 23.30
N MET A 96 1.19 0.62 22.28
CA MET A 96 1.16 -0.84 22.45
C MET A 96 2.54 -1.45 22.69
N ASP A 97 3.63 -0.71 22.49
CA ASP A 97 5.02 -1.20 22.55
C ASP A 97 5.26 -2.44 21.65
N ILE A 98 4.53 -2.49 20.53
CA ILE A 98 4.61 -3.58 19.55
C ILE A 98 4.76 -2.95 18.17
N ASP A 99 5.82 -3.34 17.47
CA ASP A 99 6.00 -2.95 16.08
C ASP A 99 5.06 -3.77 15.18
N LEU A 100 4.04 -3.11 14.64
CA LEU A 100 3.09 -3.71 13.70
C LEU A 100 3.62 -3.79 12.27
N THR A 101 4.75 -3.15 11.97
CA THR A 101 5.29 -3.04 10.61
C THR A 101 6.25 -4.18 10.25
N VAL A 102 6.54 -5.07 11.20
CA VAL A 102 7.37 -6.26 11.00
C VAL A 102 6.61 -7.35 10.24
N ASP A 103 7.37 -8.32 9.71
CA ASP A 103 6.82 -9.43 8.96
C ASP A 103 5.86 -10.28 9.82
N MET A 104 4.62 -10.43 9.33
CA MET A 104 3.60 -11.28 9.94
C MET A 104 3.85 -12.79 9.72
N VAL A 105 4.95 -13.16 9.06
CA VAL A 105 5.33 -14.54 8.80
C VAL A 105 6.27 -15.01 9.91
N PRO A 106 5.87 -16.01 10.72
CA PRO A 106 6.72 -16.51 11.78
C PRO A 106 8.03 -17.06 11.19
N PRO A 107 9.19 -16.70 11.77
CA PRO A 107 10.46 -17.14 11.23
C PRO A 107 10.60 -18.66 11.33
N LYS A 108 11.01 -19.29 10.22
CA LYS A 108 11.21 -20.74 10.14
C LYS A 108 12.32 -21.22 11.08
N ASP A 109 13.37 -20.42 11.20
CA ASP A 109 14.50 -20.66 12.08
C ASP A 109 14.86 -19.37 12.85
N PRO A 110 15.14 -19.45 14.15
CA PRO A 110 15.47 -18.28 14.98
C PRO A 110 16.84 -17.68 14.66
N TYR A 111 17.71 -18.45 13.99
CA TYR A 111 19.02 -18.02 13.55
C TYR A 111 19.12 -18.02 12.03
N ILE A 112 19.85 -17.05 11.51
CA ILE A 112 20.12 -16.91 10.08
C ILE A 112 21.60 -16.65 9.85
N GLN A 113 22.12 -17.16 8.74
CA GLN A 113 23.46 -16.82 8.27
C GLN A 113 23.39 -15.56 7.41
N VAL A 114 24.02 -14.49 7.87
CA VAL A 114 24.13 -13.24 7.13
C VAL A 114 25.55 -13.07 6.61
N ARG A 115 25.66 -12.60 5.38
CA ARG A 115 26.92 -12.10 4.84
C ARG A 115 26.90 -10.58 4.95
N VAL A 116 28.06 -9.96 5.15
CA VAL A 116 28.21 -8.51 5.27
C VAL A 116 28.82 -7.95 3.97
N LEU A 117 28.25 -6.88 3.38
CA LEU A 117 28.78 -6.28 2.11
C LEU A 117 29.44 -4.92 2.33
N GLU A 118 29.27 -4.30 3.49
CA GLU A 118 29.94 -3.06 3.92
C GLU A 118 30.52 -3.27 5.30
N ASP A 119 31.66 -2.65 5.57
CA ASP A 119 32.23 -2.66 6.91
C ASP A 119 31.36 -1.78 7.82
N ILE A 120 30.67 -2.41 8.76
CA ILE A 120 29.76 -1.73 9.71
C ILE A 120 30.49 -1.46 11.04
N GLY A 121 31.64 -2.11 11.26
CA GLY A 121 32.41 -2.00 12.51
C GLY A 121 31.87 -2.92 13.61
N GLU A 122 32.18 -2.60 14.86
CA GLU A 122 31.75 -3.37 16.03
C GLU A 122 30.34 -2.95 16.46
N VAL A 123 29.41 -3.90 16.43
CA VAL A 123 28.01 -3.66 16.79
C VAL A 123 27.62 -4.53 17.98
N SER A 124 26.93 -3.92 18.95
CA SER A 124 26.37 -4.61 20.10
C SER A 124 25.07 -5.33 19.71
N LEU A 125 25.10 -6.66 19.67
CA LEU A 125 23.94 -7.52 19.53
C LEU A 125 23.63 -8.17 20.88
N GLY A 126 22.60 -7.65 21.57
CA GLY A 126 22.22 -8.12 22.91
C GLY A 126 23.40 -8.07 23.88
N ASP A 127 23.84 -9.24 24.33
CA ASP A 127 24.92 -9.41 25.33
C ASP A 127 26.33 -9.49 24.72
N HIS A 128 26.49 -9.44 23.40
CA HIS A 128 27.76 -9.63 22.71
C HIS A 128 28.06 -8.53 21.69
N SER A 129 29.32 -8.13 21.57
CA SER A 129 29.78 -7.28 20.47
C SER A 129 30.34 -8.14 19.34
N VAL A 130 29.90 -7.87 18.10
CA VAL A 130 30.34 -8.60 16.91
C VAL A 130 30.92 -7.60 15.92
N SER A 131 32.14 -7.87 15.42
CA SER A 131 32.77 -7.06 14.37
C SER A 131 32.28 -7.49 12.98
N LEU A 132 31.40 -6.67 12.40
CA LEU A 132 30.82 -6.89 11.08
C LEU A 132 31.74 -6.28 10.02
N THR A 133 32.74 -7.04 9.60
CA THR A 133 33.70 -6.63 8.57
C THR A 133 33.21 -6.94 7.15
N LYS A 134 33.68 -6.21 6.15
CA LYS A 134 33.26 -6.44 4.76
C LYS A 134 33.56 -7.88 4.32
N ASN A 135 32.56 -8.53 3.71
CA ASN A 135 32.55 -9.93 3.24
C ASN A 135 32.63 -11.02 4.32
N SER A 136 32.54 -10.69 5.61
CA SER A 136 32.45 -11.71 6.66
C SER A 136 31.07 -12.40 6.66
N LEU A 137 31.04 -13.61 7.20
CA LEU A 137 29.84 -14.41 7.42
C LEU A 137 29.59 -14.50 8.93
N HIS A 138 28.37 -14.18 9.35
CA HIS A 138 27.97 -14.24 10.75
C HIS A 138 26.68 -15.03 10.88
N PHE A 139 26.57 -15.81 11.95
CA PHE A 139 25.36 -16.53 12.31
C PHE A 139 24.68 -15.77 13.44
N LEU A 140 23.60 -15.06 13.13
CA LEU A 140 22.95 -14.13 14.03
C LEU A 140 21.50 -14.54 14.28
N ARG A 141 20.95 -14.14 15.42
CA ARG A 141 19.50 -14.23 15.63
C ARG A 141 18.81 -13.33 14.63
N ARG A 142 17.67 -13.79 14.12
CA ARG A 142 16.92 -13.04 13.13
C ARG A 142 16.51 -11.65 13.63
N THR A 143 16.07 -11.54 14.89
CA THR A 143 15.73 -10.26 15.54
C THR A 143 16.86 -9.24 15.47
N ASP A 144 18.09 -9.71 15.70
CA ASP A 144 19.25 -8.84 15.77
C ASP A 144 19.77 -8.50 14.37
N ALA A 145 19.46 -9.34 13.38
CA ALA A 145 19.79 -9.13 11.98
C ALA A 145 18.73 -8.29 11.24
N GLU A 146 17.48 -8.30 11.68
CA GLU A 146 16.35 -7.60 11.04
C GLU A 146 16.57 -6.09 10.95
N GLN A 147 17.17 -5.46 11.95
CA GLN A 147 17.56 -4.05 11.92
C GLN A 147 18.53 -3.71 10.76
N PHE A 148 19.26 -4.70 10.26
CA PHE A 148 20.16 -4.54 9.12
C PHE A 148 19.48 -4.94 7.80
N ILE A 149 18.50 -5.85 7.83
CA ILE A 149 17.80 -6.41 6.66
C ILE A 149 16.68 -5.46 6.18
N SER A 150 16.86 -4.84 5.01
CA SER A 150 15.81 -3.98 4.41
C SER A 150 14.69 -4.80 3.74
N GLN A 151 13.44 -4.41 4.00
CA GLN A 151 12.16 -5.01 3.54
C GLN A 151 11.90 -4.98 2.00
N ASP A 152 12.91 -4.74 1.15
CA ASP A 152 12.78 -4.59 -0.32
C ASP A 152 13.17 -5.87 -1.10
N GLY A 153 12.84 -7.04 -0.56
CA GLY A 153 13.31 -8.35 -1.05
C GLY A 153 12.22 -9.34 -1.49
N ALA A 154 11.03 -8.89 -1.90
CA ALA A 154 10.04 -9.78 -2.50
C ALA A 154 10.44 -10.11 -3.96
N LEU A 155 10.96 -11.34 -4.16
CA LEU A 155 10.94 -12.19 -5.35
C LEU A 155 10.97 -11.50 -6.74
N PRO A 156 12.03 -11.67 -7.56
CA PRO A 156 11.91 -11.39 -8.98
C PRO A 156 11.15 -12.53 -9.68
N SER A 157 10.17 -12.12 -10.48
CA SER A 157 9.46 -12.88 -11.51
C SER A 157 10.25 -14.08 -12.08
N PHE A 158 9.67 -15.27 -11.95
CA PHE A 158 10.07 -16.49 -12.64
C PHE A 158 9.98 -16.32 -14.18
N SER A 159 11.08 -16.63 -14.89
CA SER A 159 11.09 -17.00 -16.30
C SER A 159 12.00 -18.24 -16.47
N PRO A 160 11.61 -19.25 -17.27
CA PRO A 160 12.03 -20.63 -17.09
C PRO A 160 13.17 -21.00 -18.05
N ALA A 161 14.41 -20.88 -17.60
CA ALA A 161 15.52 -21.64 -18.19
C ALA A 161 16.68 -21.70 -17.19
N MET A 162 17.02 -22.93 -16.80
CA MET A 162 18.15 -23.35 -15.96
C MET A 162 17.92 -23.32 -14.44
N LEU A 163 17.69 -24.53 -13.90
CA LEU A 163 17.88 -24.95 -12.51
C LEU A 163 19.08 -25.92 -12.46
N PRO A 164 19.70 -26.20 -11.31
CA PRO A 164 19.24 -25.90 -9.95
C PRO A 164 20.21 -25.00 -9.16
N ASP A 165 19.66 -24.11 -8.34
CA ASP A 165 20.21 -23.71 -7.02
C ASP A 165 19.32 -22.59 -6.46
N ALA A 166 18.15 -23.02 -5.99
CA ALA A 166 17.23 -22.19 -5.22
C ALA A 166 17.60 -22.30 -3.75
N LEU A 167 18.05 -21.22 -3.09
CA LEU A 167 18.04 -21.05 -1.61
C LEU A 167 18.60 -19.67 -1.14
N PHE A 168 18.22 -18.55 -1.78
CA PHE A 168 18.81 -17.25 -1.43
C PHE A 168 17.81 -16.08 -1.36
N ALA A 169 17.52 -15.58 -0.16
CA ALA A 169 16.86 -14.28 0.05
C ALA A 169 17.88 -13.13 -0.11
N THR A 170 17.51 -12.08 -0.84
CA THR A 170 18.43 -11.01 -1.28
C THR A 170 18.13 -9.69 -0.59
N MET A 171 19.15 -9.11 0.03
CA MET A 171 19.08 -7.84 0.75
C MET A 171 19.70 -6.71 -0.09
N LYS A 172 18.93 -5.65 -0.39
CA LYS A 172 19.46 -4.33 -0.74
C LYS A 172 19.05 -3.38 0.39
N ARG A 173 19.95 -2.82 1.20
CA ARG A 173 21.42 -2.76 1.08
C ARG A 173 22.12 -4.00 1.64
N ARG A 174 22.74 -4.73 0.72
CA ARG A 174 24.05 -5.36 0.89
C ARG A 174 24.06 -6.64 1.78
N VAL A 175 23.49 -7.80 1.33
CA VAL A 175 24.07 -9.14 0.90
C VAL A 175 23.01 -10.26 0.87
N LEU A 176 23.30 -11.27 0.04
CA LEU A 176 22.66 -12.57 -0.18
C LEU A 176 22.72 -13.53 1.04
N TYR A 177 21.58 -14.15 1.35
CA TYR A 177 21.36 -15.29 2.26
C TYR A 177 21.70 -16.61 1.56
N GLN A 178 22.55 -17.53 2.07
CA GLN A 178 22.53 -18.94 1.61
C GLN A 178 21.72 -19.77 2.61
N GLY A 179 20.75 -20.54 2.15
CA GLY A 179 20.10 -21.55 2.98
C GLY A 179 21.08 -22.65 3.40
N ALA A 180 21.02 -23.05 4.68
CA ALA A 180 21.77 -24.18 5.19
C ALA A 180 21.10 -25.51 4.76
N SER A 181 21.94 -26.49 4.42
CA SER A 181 21.60 -27.87 4.08
C SER A 181 21.03 -28.66 5.25
#